data_AF-A0A9P5QSE7-F1
#
_entry.id   AF-A0A9P5QSE7-F1
#
_cell.length_a   1.000
_cell.length_b   1.000
_cell.length_c   1.000
_cell.angle_alpha   90.00
_cell.angle_beta   90.00
_cell.angle_gamma   90.00
#
_symmetry.space_group_name_H-M   'P 1'
#
loop_
_entity.id
_entity.type
_entity.pdbx_description
1 polymer ?
#
loop_
_entity_poly.entity_id
_entity_poly.type
_entity_poly.pdbx_seq_one_letter_code
_entity_poly.pdbx_strand_id
1 'polypeptide(L)'
;MIENPHINPLFEHVRLAMGLNTNITEEVPVRLPPRFPIDSIRDRLPYWLLDSTREETGKTRLAEYFQKIEVAEKKRLALLMSPQEMRTGRTTEFSIYAGLEKGLKNRYNHVWPFDHTRVRIKECKEGEDDYINASFLRPPFGQKSYIVTQGPLPSTFQDFWKVVWEQESRVIIMLTREFEMGRVKCHRYWPTSDSPTMILGSLKVTLSNEYQQDIHDDTIQVRQVKLSHTDYPDELERTITHIQYIGWPDFGVPESPMEVLKVVQLANSHNTPSSAGPMVVHCSAGCGRTGAFCVIDSVISELKNSPEIILAKRSHANTSPDRIQPNTSSERVLSMVRRDPSQTARGGDPMEDIVFVTVNRFREQRLSMVQCLRQYVFCYEAILWHLVIELTRGQGSILAFSPKTTVPQTPSLPFPLKSMPSRSLLSRGNAPVTTSNEEFSYFG
;
A
#
# COMPACT_ATOMS: atom_id res chain seq x y z
N MET A 1 -27.71 6.59 -21.49
CA MET A 1 -26.39 5.94 -21.70
C MET A 1 -26.19 5.87 -23.19
N ILE A 2 -25.34 6.73 -23.76
CA ILE A 2 -24.96 6.66 -25.17
C ILE A 2 -23.66 5.85 -25.19
N GLU A 3 -23.73 4.60 -25.65
CA GLU A 3 -22.54 3.81 -25.91
C GLU A 3 -21.73 4.52 -27.00
N ASN A 4 -20.51 4.94 -26.66
CA ASN A 4 -19.60 5.53 -27.61
C ASN A 4 -18.93 4.38 -28.39
N PRO A 5 -19.18 4.23 -29.71
CA PRO A 5 -18.69 3.10 -30.51
C PRO A 5 -17.16 3.06 -30.69
N HIS A 6 -16.42 3.98 -30.08
CA HIS A 6 -14.96 4.06 -30.10
C HIS A 6 -14.28 3.51 -28.84
N ILE A 7 -15.03 2.95 -27.88
CA ILE A 7 -14.46 2.37 -26.66
C ILE A 7 -13.91 0.98 -26.96
N ASN A 8 -12.61 0.78 -26.73
CA ASN A 8 -11.92 -0.49 -26.91
C ASN A 8 -12.57 -1.59 -26.03
N PRO A 9 -12.99 -2.76 -26.57
CA PRO A 9 -13.57 -3.85 -25.77
C PRO A 9 -12.68 -4.32 -24.60
N LEU A 10 -11.35 -4.24 -24.77
CA LEU A 10 -10.40 -4.51 -23.69
C LEU A 10 -10.57 -3.54 -22.51
N PHE A 11 -10.90 -2.28 -22.78
CA PHE A 11 -11.10 -1.26 -21.75
C PHE A 11 -12.31 -1.58 -20.87
N GLU A 12 -13.43 -2.03 -21.44
CA GLU A 12 -14.61 -2.40 -20.64
C GLU A 12 -14.36 -3.64 -19.77
N HIS A 13 -13.65 -4.65 -20.29
CA HIS A 13 -13.25 -5.83 -19.51
C HIS A 13 -12.30 -5.48 -18.36
N VAL A 14 -11.28 -4.65 -18.62
CA VAL A 14 -10.35 -4.18 -17.59
C VAL A 14 -11.10 -3.38 -16.53
N ARG A 15 -12.01 -2.49 -16.93
CA ARG A 15 -12.81 -1.69 -15.99
C ARG A 15 -13.66 -2.55 -15.07
N LEU A 16 -14.37 -3.54 -15.63
CA LEU A 16 -15.18 -4.48 -14.86
C LEU A 16 -14.31 -5.30 -13.90
N ALA A 17 -13.15 -5.78 -14.37
CA ALA A 17 -12.23 -6.56 -13.55
C ALA A 17 -11.61 -5.73 -12.40
N MET A 18 -11.33 -4.44 -12.63
CA MET A 18 -10.81 -3.52 -11.61
C MET A 18 -11.88 -3.03 -10.61
N GLY A 19 -13.17 -3.29 -10.88
CA GLY A 19 -14.25 -2.87 -10.00
C GLY A 19 -14.49 -1.36 -9.96
N LEU A 20 -14.05 -0.61 -10.97
CA LEU A 20 -14.23 0.84 -11.02
C LEU A 20 -15.72 1.17 -11.26
N ASN A 21 -16.40 1.67 -10.22
CA ASN A 21 -17.81 2.03 -10.27
C ASN A 21 -17.97 3.55 -10.23
N THR A 22 -18.54 4.13 -11.29
CA THR A 22 -18.77 5.59 -11.35
C THR A 22 -20.13 6.02 -10.80
N ASN A 23 -20.90 5.11 -10.21
CA ASN A 23 -22.17 5.42 -9.56
C ASN A 23 -22.11 4.91 -8.12
N ILE A 24 -21.25 5.51 -7.29
CA ILE A 24 -21.22 5.21 -5.86
C ILE A 24 -22.49 5.77 -5.22
N THR A 25 -23.39 4.88 -4.83
CA THR A 25 -24.61 5.18 -4.06
C THR A 25 -24.48 4.81 -2.59
N GLU A 26 -23.46 4.04 -2.24
CA GLU A 26 -23.14 3.68 -0.87
C GLU A 26 -22.58 4.90 -0.13
N GLU A 27 -23.03 5.10 1.11
CA GLU A 27 -22.47 6.07 2.03
C GLU A 27 -21.99 5.34 3.29
N VAL A 28 -20.74 5.59 3.68
CA VAL A 28 -20.11 4.94 4.84
C VAL A 28 -19.64 6.02 5.81
N PRO A 29 -20.19 6.08 7.04
CA PRO A 29 -19.75 7.05 8.04
C PRO A 29 -18.40 6.66 8.66
N VAL A 30 -17.65 7.66 9.13
CA VAL A 30 -16.41 7.45 9.90
C VAL A 30 -16.76 6.92 11.30
N ARG A 31 -16.26 5.73 11.65
CA ARG A 31 -16.43 5.18 13.01
C ARG A 31 -15.57 5.93 14.03
N LEU A 32 -16.22 6.48 15.05
CA LEU A 32 -15.58 7.18 16.15
C LEU A 32 -15.04 6.20 17.21
N PRO A 33 -13.92 6.52 17.90
CA PRO A 33 -13.45 5.73 19.04
C PRO A 33 -14.51 5.62 20.15
N PRO A 34 -14.76 4.42 20.69
CA PRO A 34 -15.70 4.25 21.80
C PRO A 34 -15.28 5.09 23.01
N ARG A 35 -16.23 5.76 23.66
CA ARG A 35 -16.04 6.55 24.89
C ARG A 35 -15.22 7.84 24.75
N PHE A 36 -14.98 8.32 23.53
CA PHE A 36 -14.32 9.61 23.32
C PHE A 36 -15.28 10.63 22.69
N PRO A 37 -15.67 11.69 23.42
CA PRO A 37 -16.48 12.74 22.85
C PRO A 37 -15.62 13.58 21.91
N ILE A 38 -15.88 13.46 20.59
CA ILE A 38 -15.16 14.23 19.56
C ILE A 38 -15.22 15.74 19.84
N ASP A 39 -16.30 16.21 20.49
CA ASP A 39 -16.48 17.60 20.90
C ASP A 39 -15.37 18.13 21.81
N SER A 40 -14.78 17.27 22.65
CA SER A 40 -13.71 17.67 23.57
C SER A 40 -12.38 17.98 22.88
N ILE A 41 -12.17 17.47 21.67
CA ILE A 41 -10.94 17.65 20.88
C ILE A 41 -11.18 18.36 19.55
N ARG A 42 -12.42 18.79 19.30
CA ARG A 42 -12.86 19.40 18.02
C ARG A 42 -11.96 20.55 17.58
N ASP A 43 -11.55 21.39 18.52
CA ASP A 43 -10.68 22.54 18.24
C ASP A 43 -9.22 22.16 17.95
N ARG A 44 -8.84 20.90 18.15
CA ARG A 44 -7.48 20.39 17.92
C ARG A 44 -7.39 19.53 16.66
N LEU A 45 -8.52 19.25 16.02
CA LEU A 45 -8.56 18.46 14.78
C LEU A 45 -8.50 19.37 13.54
N PRO A 46 -7.85 18.92 12.45
CA PRO A 46 -7.92 19.60 11.17
C PRO A 46 -9.36 19.69 10.65
N TYR A 47 -9.68 20.77 9.93
CA TYR A 47 -11.04 21.01 9.41
C TYR A 47 -11.52 19.87 8.51
N TRP A 48 -10.69 19.39 7.59
CA TRP A 48 -11.04 18.32 6.64
C TRP A 48 -11.44 17.02 7.36
N LEU A 49 -10.75 16.69 8.46
CA LEU A 49 -11.03 15.49 9.25
C LEU A 49 -12.32 15.67 10.06
N LEU A 50 -12.49 16.82 10.70
CA LEU A 50 -13.71 17.13 11.42
C LEU A 50 -14.94 17.14 10.50
N ASP A 51 -14.83 17.74 9.31
CA ASP A 51 -15.90 17.80 8.32
C ASP A 51 -16.32 16.40 7.84
N SER A 52 -15.36 15.47 7.73
CA SER A 52 -15.61 14.07 7.38
C SER A 52 -16.39 13.28 8.46
N THR A 53 -16.38 13.74 9.71
CA THR A 53 -17.06 13.08 10.85
C THR A 53 -18.47 13.62 11.12
N ARG A 54 -18.94 14.62 10.36
CA ARG A 54 -20.29 15.20 10.55
C ARG A 54 -21.38 14.19 10.21
N GLU A 55 -22.35 14.05 11.10
CA GLU A 55 -23.44 13.07 10.99
C GLU A 55 -24.27 13.22 9.71
N GLU A 56 -24.66 14.45 9.37
CA GLU A 56 -25.54 14.71 8.22
C GLU A 56 -24.81 14.71 6.88
N THR A 57 -23.57 15.24 6.82
CA THR A 57 -22.89 15.54 5.55
C THR A 57 -21.59 14.78 5.32
N GLY A 58 -20.98 14.22 6.36
CA GLY A 58 -19.63 13.64 6.29
C GLY A 58 -19.57 12.42 5.37
N LYS A 59 -20.50 11.48 5.54
CA LYS A 59 -20.58 10.25 4.72
C LYS A 59 -20.81 10.54 3.24
N THR A 60 -21.69 11.48 2.91
CA THR A 60 -21.99 11.91 1.54
C THR A 60 -20.77 12.57 0.91
N ARG A 61 -20.11 13.48 1.65
CA ARG A 61 -18.86 14.11 1.20
C ARG A 61 -17.78 13.08 0.86
N LEU A 62 -17.56 12.10 1.72
CA LEU A 62 -16.54 11.07 1.49
C LEU A 62 -16.87 10.21 0.26
N ALA A 63 -18.16 9.86 0.06
CA ALA A 63 -18.62 9.17 -1.14
C ALA A 63 -18.38 10.01 -2.41
N GLU A 64 -18.72 11.29 -2.41
CA GLU A 64 -18.47 12.21 -3.53
C GLU A 64 -16.97 12.38 -3.83
N TYR A 65 -16.12 12.41 -2.81
CA TYR A 65 -14.68 12.55 -2.98
C TYR A 65 -14.09 11.28 -3.57
N PHE A 66 -14.49 10.11 -3.07
CA PHE A 66 -14.09 8.84 -3.66
C PHE A 66 -14.61 8.69 -5.11
N GLN A 67 -15.82 9.17 -5.39
CA GLN A 67 -16.38 9.24 -6.74
C GLN A 67 -15.54 10.11 -7.69
N LYS A 68 -15.00 11.23 -7.23
CA LYS A 68 -14.06 12.05 -8.02
C LYS A 68 -12.77 11.29 -8.33
N ILE A 69 -12.23 10.53 -7.38
CA ILE A 69 -11.04 9.69 -7.55
C ILE A 69 -11.31 8.61 -8.62
N GLU A 70 -12.43 7.91 -8.54
CA GLU A 70 -12.87 6.89 -9.51
C GLU A 70 -13.01 7.48 -10.93
N VAL A 71 -13.66 8.65 -11.04
CA VAL A 71 -13.82 9.35 -12.34
C VAL A 71 -12.46 9.76 -12.91
N ALA A 72 -11.53 10.25 -12.08
CA ALA A 72 -10.20 10.65 -12.52
C ALA A 72 -9.39 9.44 -13.02
N GLU A 73 -9.40 8.31 -12.31
CA GLU A 73 -8.73 7.08 -12.76
C GLU A 73 -9.36 6.52 -14.04
N LYS A 74 -10.69 6.51 -14.14
CA LYS A 74 -11.39 6.10 -15.37
C LYS A 74 -10.97 6.94 -16.57
N LYS A 75 -10.84 8.25 -16.41
CA LYS A 75 -10.35 9.15 -17.48
C LYS A 75 -8.92 8.80 -17.88
N ARG A 76 -8.02 8.57 -16.92
CA ARG A 76 -6.62 8.17 -17.20
C ARG A 76 -6.55 6.85 -17.97
N LEU A 77 -7.28 5.84 -17.53
CA LEU A 77 -7.34 4.55 -18.22
C LEU A 77 -7.95 4.65 -19.63
N ALA A 78 -8.98 5.48 -19.81
CA ALA A 78 -9.63 5.65 -21.11
C ALA A 78 -8.68 6.28 -22.13
N LEU A 79 -7.85 7.23 -21.70
CA LEU A 79 -6.81 7.84 -22.53
C LEU A 79 -5.79 6.79 -22.96
N LEU A 80 -5.26 6.01 -22.00
CA LEU A 80 -4.28 4.95 -22.24
C LEU A 80 -4.74 3.87 -23.22
N MET A 81 -6.04 3.56 -23.21
CA MET A 81 -6.63 2.55 -24.08
C MET A 81 -7.17 3.13 -25.38
N SER A 82 -6.91 4.42 -25.66
CA SER A 82 -7.37 5.07 -26.87
C SER A 82 -6.59 4.54 -28.10
N PRO A 83 -7.27 4.24 -29.22
CA PRO A 83 -6.60 3.72 -30.42
C PRO A 83 -5.55 4.68 -31.01
N GLN A 84 -5.65 5.98 -30.73
CA GLN A 84 -4.67 6.98 -31.19
C GLN A 84 -3.36 6.90 -30.41
N GLU A 85 -3.41 6.75 -29.09
CA GLU A 85 -2.21 6.58 -28.27
C GLU A 85 -1.52 5.25 -28.56
N MET A 86 -2.28 4.16 -28.69
CA MET A 86 -1.73 2.84 -29.07
C MET A 86 -1.02 2.84 -30.44
N ARG A 87 -1.45 3.67 -31.39
CA ARG A 87 -0.89 3.73 -32.76
C ARG A 87 0.29 4.69 -32.92
N THR A 88 0.33 5.76 -32.13
CA THR A 88 1.34 6.82 -32.29
C THR A 88 2.67 6.49 -31.61
N GLY A 89 2.71 5.46 -30.76
CA GLY A 89 3.92 5.12 -29.99
C GLY A 89 4.37 6.24 -29.04
N ARG A 90 3.56 7.28 -28.86
CA ARG A 90 3.85 8.36 -27.93
C ARG A 90 3.68 7.80 -26.53
N THR A 91 4.78 7.73 -25.80
CA THR A 91 4.79 7.39 -24.37
C THR A 91 3.99 8.45 -23.63
N THR A 92 2.76 8.13 -23.26
CA THR A 92 2.06 8.93 -22.26
C THR A 92 2.74 8.73 -20.91
N GLU A 93 2.62 9.74 -20.04
CA GLU A 93 3.14 9.65 -18.68
C GLU A 93 2.65 8.37 -17.98
N PHE A 94 1.40 7.95 -18.22
CA PHE A 94 0.77 6.80 -17.58
C PHE A 94 0.86 5.48 -18.37
N SER A 95 1.82 5.31 -19.27
CA SER A 95 1.99 4.05 -20.04
C SER A 95 2.05 2.81 -19.13
N ILE A 96 1.53 1.66 -19.59
CA ILE A 96 1.52 0.37 -18.88
C ILE A 96 2.11 -0.77 -19.73
N TYR A 97 2.92 -0.42 -20.73
CA TYR A 97 3.36 -1.34 -21.78
C TYR A 97 4.13 -2.54 -21.22
N ALA A 98 5.07 -2.30 -20.30
CA ALA A 98 5.86 -3.37 -19.70
C ALA A 98 4.97 -4.37 -18.94
N GLY A 99 3.93 -3.87 -18.26
CA GLY A 99 2.97 -4.69 -17.54
C GLY A 99 2.13 -5.58 -18.46
N LEU A 100 1.73 -5.07 -19.62
CA LEU A 100 0.98 -5.85 -20.61
C LEU A 100 1.86 -6.93 -21.27
N GLU A 101 3.08 -6.58 -21.65
CA GLU A 101 4.00 -7.50 -22.33
C GLU A 101 4.44 -8.66 -21.42
N LYS A 102 4.70 -8.38 -20.14
CA LYS A 102 5.21 -9.36 -19.17
C LYS A 102 4.12 -10.06 -18.36
N GLY A 103 2.98 -10.35 -19.01
CA GLY A 103 1.75 -10.85 -18.40
C GLY A 103 1.91 -12.04 -17.43
N LEU A 104 2.84 -12.96 -17.69
CA LEU A 104 3.09 -14.14 -16.84
C LEU A 104 3.67 -13.81 -15.46
N LYS A 105 4.28 -12.63 -15.29
CA LYS A 105 4.79 -12.16 -14.00
C LYS A 105 3.73 -11.41 -13.18
N ASN A 106 2.51 -11.24 -13.71
CA ASN A 106 1.41 -10.56 -13.03
C ASN A 106 0.46 -11.56 -12.36
N ARG A 107 0.19 -11.35 -11.07
CA ARG A 107 -0.84 -12.13 -10.34
C ARG A 107 -2.23 -11.87 -10.91
N TYR A 108 -2.49 -10.65 -11.36
CA TYR A 108 -3.76 -10.22 -11.94
C TYR A 108 -3.53 -9.55 -13.28
N ASN A 109 -4.21 -10.05 -14.31
CA ASN A 109 -4.14 -9.58 -15.70
C ASN A 109 -4.86 -8.25 -15.96
N HIS A 110 -5.11 -7.46 -14.91
CA HIS A 110 -5.79 -6.16 -14.95
C HIS A 110 -5.19 -5.18 -13.93
N VAL A 111 -4.09 -5.56 -13.27
CA VAL A 111 -3.38 -4.72 -12.30
C VAL A 111 -1.94 -4.61 -12.77
N TRP A 112 -1.61 -3.48 -13.40
CA TRP A 112 -0.30 -3.24 -13.98
C TRP A 112 0.37 -2.03 -13.32
N PRO A 113 1.70 -2.04 -13.17
CA PRO A 113 2.43 -0.85 -12.80
C PRO A 113 2.46 0.13 -13.98
N PHE A 114 2.50 1.43 -13.70
CA PHE A 114 2.81 2.43 -14.72
C PHE A 114 4.31 2.43 -15.02
N ASP A 115 4.69 2.61 -16.29
CA ASP A 115 6.07 2.55 -16.76
C ASP A 115 6.96 3.65 -16.15
N HIS A 116 6.39 4.83 -15.83
CA HIS A 116 7.12 5.96 -15.27
C HIS A 116 7.50 5.77 -13.78
N THR A 117 6.75 4.94 -13.05
CA THR A 117 6.97 4.65 -11.62
C THR A 117 7.34 3.21 -11.34
N ARG A 118 7.31 2.31 -12.32
CA ARG A 118 7.61 0.90 -12.07
C ARG A 118 9.02 0.72 -11.51
N VAL A 119 9.15 -0.23 -10.60
CA VAL A 119 10.47 -0.68 -10.16
C VAL A 119 11.10 -1.47 -11.30
N ARG A 120 12.40 -1.23 -11.52
CA ARG A 120 13.22 -1.92 -12.52
C ARG A 120 14.30 -2.69 -11.80
N ILE A 121 14.40 -3.98 -12.08
CA ILE A 121 15.50 -4.81 -11.60
C ILE A 121 16.74 -4.40 -12.39
N LYS A 122 17.81 -4.01 -11.69
CA LYS A 122 19.06 -3.58 -12.33
C LYS A 122 19.94 -4.77 -12.68
N GLU A 123 20.01 -5.75 -11.79
CA GLU A 123 20.83 -6.94 -11.97
C GLU A 123 20.08 -8.01 -12.79
N CYS A 124 20.03 -7.79 -14.11
CA CYS A 124 19.45 -8.72 -15.08
C CYS A 124 20.56 -9.44 -15.85
N LYS A 125 20.49 -10.78 -15.90
CA LYS A 125 21.39 -11.57 -16.75
C LYS A 125 20.96 -11.48 -18.21
N GLU A 126 21.84 -11.85 -19.13
CA GLU A 126 21.51 -11.91 -20.56
C GLU A 126 20.31 -12.83 -20.80
N GLY A 127 19.26 -12.29 -21.45
CA GLY A 127 17.99 -12.99 -21.67
C GLY A 127 16.93 -12.84 -20.56
N GLU A 128 17.26 -12.21 -19.43
CA GLU A 128 16.28 -11.82 -18.41
C GLU A 128 15.67 -10.43 -18.70
N ASP A 129 14.49 -10.15 -18.16
CA ASP A 129 13.85 -8.83 -18.22
C ASP A 129 14.03 -8.05 -16.90
N ASP A 130 13.86 -6.73 -16.95
CA ASP A 130 13.93 -5.82 -15.79
C ASP A 130 12.59 -5.73 -15.01
N TYR A 131 11.63 -6.60 -15.32
CA TYR A 131 10.24 -6.43 -14.92
C TYR A 131 9.89 -7.16 -13.63
N ILE A 132 9.21 -6.41 -12.78
CA ILE A 132 8.45 -6.88 -11.63
C ILE A 132 7.19 -6.01 -11.52
N ASN A 133 6.07 -6.60 -11.11
CA ASN A 133 4.83 -5.84 -10.88
C ASN A 133 4.90 -5.05 -9.57
N ALA A 134 5.68 -3.98 -9.59
CA ALA A 134 5.88 -3.07 -8.47
C ALA A 134 6.02 -1.63 -8.95
N SER A 135 5.66 -0.67 -8.09
CA SER A 135 5.80 0.76 -8.36
C SER A 135 6.43 1.46 -7.17
N PHE A 136 7.29 2.43 -7.43
CA PHE A 136 7.64 3.43 -6.43
C PHE A 136 6.42 4.30 -6.13
N LEU A 137 6.23 4.61 -4.86
CA LEU A 137 5.13 5.42 -4.38
C LEU A 137 5.66 6.51 -3.45
N ARG A 138 5.32 7.75 -3.75
CA ARG A 138 5.67 8.92 -2.93
C ARG A 138 4.41 9.75 -2.62
N PRO A 139 4.16 10.10 -1.35
CA PRO A 139 3.06 10.99 -1.02
C PRO A 139 3.32 12.40 -1.56
N PRO A 140 2.27 13.22 -1.68
CA PRO A 140 2.40 14.62 -2.11
C PRO A 140 3.14 15.48 -1.07
N PHE A 141 3.11 15.07 0.19
CA PHE A 141 3.73 15.77 1.32
C PHE A 141 4.63 14.81 2.09
N GLY A 142 5.69 15.34 2.71
CA GLY A 142 6.65 14.57 3.49
C GLY A 142 7.73 13.89 2.65
N GLN A 143 8.58 13.11 3.33
CA GLN A 143 9.75 12.46 2.73
C GLN A 143 9.60 10.93 2.64
N LYS A 144 8.41 10.40 2.95
CA LYS A 144 8.16 8.96 2.87
C LYS A 144 8.31 8.48 1.43
N SER A 145 8.79 7.25 1.29
CA SER A 145 8.80 6.54 0.01
C SER A 145 8.56 5.06 0.24
N TYR A 146 7.85 4.45 -0.70
CA TYR A 146 7.47 3.04 -0.64
C TYR A 146 7.74 2.36 -1.97
N ILE A 147 7.91 1.05 -1.90
CA ILE A 147 7.73 0.15 -3.03
C ILE A 147 6.44 -0.61 -2.78
N VAL A 148 5.45 -0.42 -3.64
CA VAL A 148 4.19 -1.15 -3.58
C VAL A 148 4.17 -2.22 -4.65
N THR A 149 3.82 -3.44 -4.28
CA THR A 149 3.93 -4.61 -5.17
C THR A 149 2.80 -5.61 -4.92
N GLN A 150 2.60 -6.53 -5.87
CA GLN A 150 1.71 -7.68 -5.69
C GLN A 150 2.27 -8.68 -4.67
N GLY A 151 1.41 -9.56 -4.15
CA GLY A 151 1.87 -10.76 -3.44
C GLY A 151 2.71 -11.63 -4.38
N PRO A 152 3.98 -11.92 -4.08
CA PRO A 152 4.87 -12.62 -5.01
C PRO A 152 4.32 -13.96 -5.49
N LEU A 153 4.58 -14.28 -6.75
CA LEU A 153 4.32 -15.60 -7.36
C LEU A 153 5.57 -16.46 -7.23
N PRO A 154 5.47 -17.80 -7.25
CA PRO A 154 6.65 -18.66 -7.22
C PRO A 154 7.70 -18.32 -8.28
N SER A 155 7.25 -17.94 -9.49
CA SER A 155 8.11 -17.50 -10.59
C SER A 155 8.76 -16.13 -10.38
N THR A 156 8.33 -15.34 -9.39
CA THR A 156 8.81 -13.98 -9.14
C THR A 156 9.43 -13.82 -7.75
N PHE A 157 9.75 -14.91 -7.04
CA PHE A 157 10.38 -14.84 -5.72
C PHE A 157 11.78 -14.21 -5.81
N GLN A 158 12.59 -14.64 -6.77
CA GLN A 158 13.91 -14.09 -6.99
C GLN A 158 13.84 -12.59 -7.35
N ASP A 159 12.95 -12.23 -8.27
CA ASP A 159 12.69 -10.84 -8.66
C ASP A 159 12.34 -9.96 -7.45
N PHE A 160 11.45 -10.44 -6.57
CA PHE A 160 11.06 -9.72 -5.36
C PHE A 160 12.25 -9.47 -4.42
N TRP A 161 13.07 -10.50 -4.14
CA TRP A 161 14.21 -10.34 -3.24
C TRP A 161 15.36 -9.55 -3.86
N LYS A 162 15.53 -9.58 -5.20
CA LYS A 162 16.44 -8.68 -5.91
C LYS A 162 16.04 -7.22 -5.67
N VAL A 163 14.75 -6.89 -5.79
CA VAL A 163 14.28 -5.54 -5.46
C VAL A 163 14.56 -5.15 -4.02
N VAL A 164 14.27 -6.03 -3.04
CA VAL A 164 14.54 -5.76 -1.62
C VAL A 164 16.04 -5.48 -1.40
N TRP A 165 16.91 -6.24 -2.07
CA TRP A 165 18.36 -6.03 -2.02
C TRP A 165 18.76 -4.71 -2.71
N GLU A 166 18.45 -4.53 -3.98
CA GLU A 166 18.88 -3.36 -4.77
C GLU A 166 18.40 -2.02 -4.20
N GLN A 167 17.25 -2.03 -3.51
CA GLN A 167 16.62 -0.83 -2.96
C GLN A 167 16.95 -0.62 -1.48
N GLU A 168 17.83 -1.42 -0.89
CA GLU A 168 18.23 -1.33 0.52
C GLU A 168 17.04 -1.31 1.50
N SER A 169 15.93 -1.95 1.13
CA SER A 169 14.71 -1.99 1.93
C SER A 169 14.96 -2.76 3.22
N ARG A 170 14.51 -2.24 4.37
CA ARG A 170 14.68 -2.88 5.69
C ARG A 170 13.39 -3.47 6.26
N VAL A 171 12.25 -3.04 5.73
CA VAL A 171 10.94 -3.47 6.20
C VAL A 171 10.09 -3.94 5.02
N ILE A 172 9.46 -5.10 5.20
CA ILE A 172 8.42 -5.62 4.31
C ILE A 172 7.12 -5.69 5.11
N ILE A 173 6.04 -5.10 4.59
CA ILE A 173 4.71 -5.13 5.17
C ILE A 173 3.79 -5.95 4.27
N MET A 174 3.29 -7.07 4.79
CA MET A 174 2.37 -8.01 4.14
C MET A 174 0.98 -7.90 4.78
N LEU A 175 -0.01 -7.38 4.05
CA LEU A 175 -1.35 -7.07 4.57
C LEU A 175 -2.40 -8.12 4.14
N THR A 176 -2.05 -9.39 4.10
CA THR A 176 -2.95 -10.47 3.66
C THR A 176 -2.55 -11.81 4.25
N ARG A 177 -3.52 -12.72 4.37
CA ARG A 177 -3.22 -14.14 4.56
C ARG A 177 -2.69 -14.74 3.25
N GLU A 178 -2.04 -15.88 3.33
CA GLU A 178 -1.63 -16.62 2.13
C GLU A 178 -2.86 -17.10 1.34
N PHE A 179 -3.93 -17.47 2.05
CA PHE A 179 -5.18 -18.00 1.51
C PHE A 179 -6.40 -17.33 2.15
N GLU A 180 -7.35 -16.93 1.32
CA GLU A 180 -8.56 -16.18 1.70
C GLU A 180 -9.71 -16.60 0.77
N MET A 181 -10.87 -16.93 1.33
CA MET A 181 -12.07 -17.38 0.58
C MET A 181 -11.80 -18.37 -0.56
N GLY A 182 -11.07 -19.45 -0.28
CA GLY A 182 -10.81 -20.48 -1.30
C GLY A 182 -9.75 -20.10 -2.35
N ARG A 183 -9.09 -18.94 -2.21
CA ARG A 183 -8.11 -18.45 -3.20
C ARG A 183 -6.78 -18.10 -2.56
N VAL A 184 -5.69 -18.46 -3.25
CA VAL A 184 -4.33 -18.04 -2.89
C VAL A 184 -4.16 -16.55 -3.20
N LYS A 185 -3.91 -15.76 -2.15
CA LYS A 185 -3.65 -14.31 -2.24
C LYS A 185 -2.16 -14.01 -2.33
N CYS A 186 -1.34 -14.79 -1.64
CA CYS A 186 0.11 -14.66 -1.67
C CYS A 186 0.74 -16.02 -1.44
N HIS A 187 1.77 -16.36 -2.23
CA HIS A 187 2.57 -17.54 -1.95
C HIS A 187 3.63 -17.19 -0.91
N ARG A 188 4.13 -18.20 -0.21
CA ARG A 188 5.19 -18.04 0.78
C ARG A 188 6.53 -17.80 0.10
N TYR A 189 6.95 -16.53 0.08
CA TYR A 189 8.23 -16.10 -0.49
C TYR A 189 9.32 -15.94 0.58
N TRP A 190 9.13 -16.46 1.78
CA TRP A 190 10.06 -16.33 2.91
C TRP A 190 10.39 -17.72 3.51
N PRO A 191 11.57 -17.88 4.13
CA PRO A 191 11.92 -19.12 4.84
C PRO A 191 11.07 -19.33 6.10
N THR A 192 10.87 -20.58 6.49
CA THR A 192 10.13 -20.99 7.70
C THR A 192 11.04 -21.70 8.68
N SER A 193 10.58 -21.96 9.90
CA SER A 193 11.35 -22.74 10.88
C SER A 193 11.75 -24.14 10.35
N ASP A 194 10.90 -24.78 9.54
CA ASP A 194 11.19 -26.09 8.92
C ASP A 194 12.18 -26.01 7.76
N SER A 195 12.23 -24.86 7.08
CA SER A 195 13.15 -24.57 5.98
C SER A 195 13.74 -23.18 6.17
N PRO A 196 14.72 -23.04 7.09
CA PRO A 196 15.15 -21.74 7.60
C PRO A 196 16.00 -20.97 6.60
N THR A 197 16.35 -21.55 5.45
CA THR A 197 17.10 -20.87 4.41
C THR A 197 16.48 -21.13 3.05
N MET A 198 16.31 -20.06 2.28
CA MET A 198 15.82 -20.08 0.91
C MET A 198 16.91 -19.46 0.01
N ILE A 199 17.30 -20.19 -1.04
CA ILE A 199 18.30 -19.76 -2.01
C ILE A 199 17.58 -19.39 -3.30
N LEU A 200 17.81 -18.16 -3.79
CA LEU A 200 17.14 -17.57 -4.95
C LEU A 200 18.19 -16.97 -5.89
N GLY A 201 18.76 -17.81 -6.76
CA GLY A 201 19.93 -17.41 -7.55
C GLY A 201 21.09 -17.04 -6.65
N SER A 202 21.61 -15.82 -6.79
CA SER A 202 22.71 -15.27 -5.98
C SER A 202 22.27 -14.75 -4.61
N LEU A 203 20.97 -14.78 -4.29
CA LEU A 203 20.45 -14.31 -3.01
C LEU A 203 20.23 -15.47 -2.05
N LYS A 204 20.59 -15.24 -0.78
CA LYS A 204 20.31 -16.14 0.33
C LYS A 204 19.46 -15.41 1.37
N VAL A 205 18.30 -15.99 1.68
CA VAL A 205 17.37 -15.48 2.69
C VAL A 205 17.28 -16.49 3.82
N THR A 206 17.70 -16.10 5.02
CA THR A 206 17.72 -16.98 6.20
C THR A 206 16.82 -16.44 7.29
N LEU A 207 15.89 -17.26 7.81
CA LEU A 207 15.07 -16.93 8.97
C LEU A 207 15.96 -16.90 10.21
N SER A 208 15.93 -15.78 10.94
CA SER A 208 16.66 -15.61 12.20
C SER A 208 15.75 -15.65 13.42
N ASN A 209 14.55 -15.09 13.32
CA ASN A 209 13.57 -15.08 14.40
C ASN A 209 12.15 -14.95 13.83
N GLU A 210 11.16 -15.50 14.53
CA GLU A 210 9.74 -15.41 14.21
C GLU A 210 8.94 -15.32 15.52
N TYR A 211 8.08 -14.32 15.65
CA TYR A 211 7.27 -14.10 16.85
C TYR A 211 5.93 -13.42 16.53
N GLN A 212 4.95 -13.59 17.42
CA GLN A 212 3.70 -12.83 17.40
C GLN A 212 3.90 -11.51 18.16
N GLN A 213 3.41 -10.41 17.60
CA GLN A 213 3.60 -9.09 18.20
C GLN A 213 2.79 -8.92 19.50
N ASP A 214 1.64 -9.58 19.62
CA ASP A 214 0.82 -9.63 20.82
C ASP A 214 0.63 -11.10 21.21
N ILE A 215 0.69 -11.39 22.50
CA ILE A 215 0.51 -12.75 23.03
C ILE A 215 -0.96 -13.15 23.00
N HIS A 216 -1.86 -12.16 23.05
CA HIS A 216 -3.30 -12.37 23.12
C HIS A 216 -4.00 -12.19 21.76
N ASP A 217 -3.27 -11.77 20.73
CA ASP A 217 -3.79 -11.51 19.40
C ASP A 217 -2.78 -12.00 18.34
N ASP A 218 -3.17 -13.03 17.59
CA ASP A 218 -2.35 -13.66 16.56
C ASP A 218 -2.38 -12.94 15.20
N THR A 219 -3.02 -11.77 15.13
CA THR A 219 -3.23 -11.07 13.86
C THR A 219 -1.99 -10.40 13.28
N ILE A 220 -0.93 -10.18 14.07
CA ILE A 220 0.34 -9.60 13.62
C ILE A 220 1.50 -10.55 13.91
N GLN A 221 2.10 -11.06 12.84
CA GLN A 221 3.28 -11.92 12.88
C GLN A 221 4.50 -11.15 12.38
N VAL A 222 5.63 -11.29 13.08
CA VAL A 222 6.88 -10.60 12.75
C VAL A 222 7.99 -11.63 12.54
N ARG A 223 8.72 -11.49 11.43
CA ARG A 223 9.89 -12.30 11.11
C ARG A 223 11.10 -11.41 10.92
N GLN A 224 12.22 -11.80 11.50
CA GLN A 224 13.52 -11.22 11.21
C GLN A 224 14.24 -12.17 10.27
N VAL A 225 14.53 -11.71 9.06
CA VAL A 225 15.28 -12.48 8.07
C VAL A 225 16.62 -11.80 7.76
N LYS A 226 17.64 -12.61 7.51
CA LYS A 226 18.96 -12.17 7.04
C LYS A 226 19.00 -12.36 5.53
N LEU A 227 19.37 -11.30 4.83
CA LEU A 227 19.51 -11.27 3.39
C LEU A 227 20.98 -11.04 3.03
N SER A 228 21.55 -11.95 2.25
CA SER A 228 22.91 -11.84 1.72
C SER A 228 22.97 -12.14 0.23
N HIS A 229 24.01 -11.60 -0.42
CA HIS A 229 24.22 -11.73 -1.86
C HIS A 229 25.58 -12.40 -2.11
N THR A 230 25.57 -13.58 -2.74
CA THR A 230 26.77 -14.40 -2.93
C THR A 230 27.80 -13.74 -3.85
N ASP A 231 27.35 -12.92 -4.78
CA ASP A 231 28.24 -12.22 -5.73
C ASP A 231 28.89 -10.98 -5.10
N TYR A 232 28.43 -10.55 -3.92
CA TYR A 232 29.00 -9.46 -3.13
C TYR A 232 29.33 -9.96 -1.71
N PRO A 233 30.28 -10.91 -1.56
CA PRO A 233 30.56 -11.56 -0.28
C PRO A 233 31.11 -10.62 0.79
N ASP A 234 31.69 -9.48 0.38
CA ASP A 234 32.20 -8.44 1.28
C ASP A 234 31.10 -7.50 1.79
N GLU A 235 29.90 -7.50 1.18
CA GLU A 235 28.76 -6.74 1.69
C GLU A 235 28.13 -7.44 2.90
N LEU A 236 27.87 -6.66 3.95
CA LEU A 236 27.28 -7.17 5.18
C LEU A 236 25.86 -7.68 4.96
N GLU A 237 25.54 -8.81 5.62
CA GLU A 237 24.18 -9.33 5.63
C GLU A 237 23.19 -8.29 6.19
N ARG A 238 22.07 -8.15 5.50
CA ARG A 238 21.05 -7.16 5.82
C ARG A 238 19.97 -7.85 6.65
N THR A 239 19.62 -7.26 7.79
CA THR A 239 18.44 -7.70 8.54
C THR A 239 17.21 -7.02 7.96
N ILE A 240 16.21 -7.82 7.60
CA ILE A 240 14.94 -7.36 7.06
C ILE A 240 13.85 -7.77 8.05
N THR A 241 13.05 -6.81 8.47
CA THR A 241 11.85 -7.05 9.30
C THR A 241 10.66 -7.26 8.37
N HIS A 242 10.13 -8.48 8.36
CA HIS A 242 8.91 -8.84 7.65
C HIS A 242 7.74 -8.84 8.64
N ILE A 243 6.77 -7.96 8.41
CA ILE A 243 5.58 -7.77 9.24
C ILE A 243 4.38 -8.25 8.45
N GLN A 244 3.74 -9.33 8.90
CA GLN A 244 2.53 -9.86 8.30
C GLN A 244 1.32 -9.55 9.19
N TYR A 245 0.40 -8.75 8.66
CA TYR A 245 -0.89 -8.49 9.27
C TYR A 245 -1.98 -9.32 8.59
N ILE A 246 -2.53 -10.28 9.34
CA ILE A 246 -3.62 -11.15 8.90
C ILE A 246 -4.99 -10.71 9.40
N GLY A 247 -5.09 -9.69 10.28
CA GLY A 247 -6.38 -9.21 10.79
C GLY A 247 -7.24 -8.44 9.79
N TRP A 248 -6.75 -8.16 8.58
CA TRP A 248 -7.55 -7.46 7.57
C TRP A 248 -8.55 -8.42 6.89
N PRO A 249 -9.86 -8.13 6.94
CA PRO A 249 -10.87 -9.01 6.35
C PRO A 249 -10.86 -9.01 4.81
N ASP A 250 -11.41 -10.07 4.23
CA ASP A 250 -11.47 -10.27 2.78
C ASP A 250 -12.43 -9.28 2.11
N PHE A 251 -13.58 -9.05 2.74
CA PHE A 251 -14.56 -8.04 2.35
C PHE A 251 -14.59 -6.94 3.42
N GLY A 252 -14.31 -5.70 3.01
CA GLY A 252 -14.37 -4.54 3.88
C GLY A 252 -13.03 -4.19 4.54
N VAL A 253 -13.11 -3.78 5.80
CA VAL A 253 -12.01 -3.19 6.58
C VAL A 253 -12.08 -3.71 8.02
N PRO A 254 -10.95 -3.71 8.77
CA PRO A 254 -10.94 -4.12 10.17
C PRO A 254 -12.01 -3.41 11.01
N GLU A 255 -12.54 -4.08 12.02
CA GLU A 255 -13.54 -3.48 12.94
C GLU A 255 -12.98 -2.29 13.72
N SER A 256 -11.67 -2.30 13.97
CA SER A 256 -10.93 -1.25 14.66
C SER A 256 -9.63 -0.95 13.90
N PRO A 257 -9.24 0.33 13.77
CA PRO A 257 -7.98 0.69 13.13
C PRO A 257 -6.74 0.42 13.99
N MET A 258 -6.91 0.01 15.26
CA MET A 258 -5.82 -0.14 16.22
C MET A 258 -4.70 -1.07 15.74
N GLU A 259 -5.04 -2.23 15.19
CA GLU A 259 -4.01 -3.16 14.69
C GLU A 259 -3.24 -2.59 13.50
N VAL A 260 -3.92 -1.87 12.60
CA VAL A 260 -3.24 -1.19 11.48
C VAL A 260 -2.32 -0.09 12.01
N LEU A 261 -2.73 0.67 13.02
CA LEU A 261 -1.88 1.67 13.68
C LEU A 261 -0.68 1.03 14.39
N LYS A 262 -0.83 -0.17 14.99
CA LYS A 262 0.30 -0.94 15.55
C LYS A 262 1.27 -1.36 14.44
N VAL A 263 0.77 -1.83 13.30
CA VAL A 263 1.61 -2.19 12.13
C VAL A 263 2.37 -0.96 11.63
N VAL A 264 1.72 0.20 11.52
CA VAL A 264 2.37 1.48 11.18
C VAL A 264 3.49 1.80 12.17
N GLN A 265 3.23 1.73 13.47
CA GLN A 265 4.23 2.02 14.50
C GLN A 265 5.43 1.05 14.40
N LEU A 266 5.16 -0.25 14.28
CA LEU A 266 6.20 -1.28 14.19
C LEU A 266 7.05 -1.08 12.93
N ALA A 267 6.42 -0.89 11.77
CA ALA A 267 7.12 -0.66 10.51
C ALA A 267 8.05 0.57 10.59
N ASN A 268 7.56 1.67 11.15
CA ASN A 268 8.37 2.87 11.36
C ASN A 268 9.55 2.65 12.32
N SER A 269 9.35 1.91 13.41
CA SER A 269 10.43 1.64 14.38
C SER A 269 11.54 0.76 13.81
N HIS A 270 11.22 -0.13 12.86
CA HIS A 270 12.17 -1.03 12.24
C HIS A 270 12.79 -0.48 10.95
N ASN A 271 12.26 0.61 10.38
CA ASN A 271 12.81 1.22 9.18
C ASN A 271 14.05 2.07 9.49
N THR A 272 15.11 1.40 9.89
CA THR A 272 16.40 1.96 10.29
C THR A 272 17.54 1.21 9.59
N PRO A 273 18.73 1.83 9.36
CA PRO A 273 19.14 3.20 9.73
C PRO A 273 18.46 4.28 8.86
N SER A 274 18.81 5.55 9.03
CA SER A 274 18.29 6.66 8.19
C SER A 274 18.59 6.52 6.70
N SER A 275 19.58 5.69 6.33
CA SER A 275 19.88 5.33 4.94
C SER A 275 19.04 4.16 4.43
N ALA A 276 18.14 3.58 5.24
CA ALA A 276 17.22 2.54 4.79
C ALA A 276 16.42 3.05 3.59
N GLY A 277 16.35 2.23 2.55
CA GLY A 277 15.56 2.55 1.38
C GLY A 277 14.05 2.44 1.64
N PRO A 278 13.23 2.50 0.57
CA PRO A 278 11.77 2.48 0.69
C PRO A 278 11.28 1.19 1.35
N MET A 279 10.28 1.31 2.22
CA MET A 279 9.58 0.13 2.76
C MET A 279 8.83 -0.57 1.64
N VAL A 280 8.89 -1.91 1.61
CA VAL A 280 8.13 -2.71 0.65
C VAL A 280 6.77 -3.04 1.24
N VAL A 281 5.68 -2.67 0.58
CA VAL A 281 4.31 -2.90 1.07
C VAL A 281 3.53 -3.69 0.04
N HIS A 282 2.89 -4.78 0.45
CA HIS A 282 2.06 -5.58 -0.43
C HIS A 282 0.85 -6.19 0.27
N CYS A 283 -0.10 -6.64 -0.54
CA CYS A 283 -1.19 -7.52 -0.13
C CYS A 283 -1.28 -8.65 -1.16
N SER A 284 -2.44 -8.84 -1.81
CA SER A 284 -2.57 -9.69 -2.99
C SER A 284 -2.23 -8.93 -4.29
N ALA A 285 -3.03 -7.91 -4.64
CA ALA A 285 -2.81 -7.11 -5.85
C ALA A 285 -1.82 -5.95 -5.66
N GLY A 286 -1.50 -5.60 -4.41
CA GLY A 286 -0.68 -4.43 -4.09
C GLY A 286 -1.38 -3.10 -4.32
N CYS A 287 -2.69 -3.03 -4.06
CA CYS A 287 -3.54 -1.87 -4.40
C CYS A 287 -4.40 -1.41 -3.21
N GLY A 288 -5.41 -2.19 -2.81
CA GLY A 288 -6.40 -1.77 -1.81
C GLY A 288 -5.84 -1.60 -0.40
N ARG A 289 -5.61 -2.71 0.32
CA ARG A 289 -5.03 -2.71 1.68
C ARG A 289 -3.66 -2.02 1.72
N THR A 290 -2.83 -2.27 0.69
CA THR A 290 -1.53 -1.63 0.49
C THR A 290 -1.65 -0.11 0.42
N GLY A 291 -2.57 0.42 -0.39
CA GLY A 291 -2.79 1.85 -0.50
C GLY A 291 -3.33 2.45 0.78
N ALA A 292 -4.26 1.78 1.46
CA ALA A 292 -4.78 2.25 2.73
C ALA A 292 -3.67 2.38 3.79
N PHE A 293 -2.80 1.37 3.92
CA PHE A 293 -1.63 1.45 4.79
C PHE A 293 -0.71 2.62 4.44
N CYS A 294 -0.32 2.77 3.17
CA CYS A 294 0.58 3.84 2.74
C CYS A 294 -0.02 5.23 3.00
N VAL A 295 -1.34 5.41 2.81
CA VAL A 295 -2.03 6.68 3.07
C VAL A 295 -2.00 7.00 4.56
N ILE A 296 -2.39 6.03 5.39
CA ILE A 296 -2.42 6.18 6.85
C ILE A 296 -1.01 6.53 7.37
N ASP A 297 0.01 5.77 6.96
CA ASP A 297 1.39 6.01 7.36
C ASP A 297 1.90 7.39 6.92
N SER A 298 1.66 7.77 5.66
CA SER A 298 2.11 9.05 5.10
C SER A 298 1.48 10.23 5.82
N VAL A 299 0.15 10.21 6.00
CA VAL A 299 -0.58 11.32 6.62
C VAL A 299 -0.26 11.44 8.10
N ILE A 300 -0.15 10.32 8.83
CA ILE A 300 0.28 10.34 10.23
C ILE A 300 1.71 10.89 10.36
N SER A 301 2.63 10.46 9.49
CA SER A 301 4.00 10.98 9.50
C SER A 301 4.04 12.48 9.24
N GLU A 302 3.22 12.98 8.32
CA GLU A 302 3.17 14.41 8.01
C GLU A 302 2.54 15.23 9.13
N LEU A 303 1.45 14.74 9.74
CA LEU A 303 0.83 15.36 10.92
C LEU A 303 1.80 15.50 12.10
N LYS A 304 2.75 14.55 12.26
CA LYS A 304 3.78 14.60 13.30
C LYS A 304 4.91 15.58 12.98
N ASN A 305 5.33 15.65 11.72
CA ASN A 305 6.50 16.42 11.31
C ASN A 305 6.18 17.89 11.00
N SER A 306 4.96 18.19 10.53
CA SER A 306 4.54 19.51 10.07
C SER A 306 3.13 19.87 10.57
N PRO A 307 2.85 19.84 11.89
CA PRO A 307 1.50 20.01 12.41
C PRO A 307 0.89 21.39 12.06
N GLU A 308 1.70 22.44 12.03
CA GLU A 308 1.28 23.81 11.72
C GLU A 308 0.78 24.02 10.29
N ILE A 309 1.33 23.29 9.32
CA ILE A 309 0.91 23.37 7.91
C ILE A 309 -0.51 22.80 7.73
N ILE A 310 -0.87 21.80 8.56
CA ILE A 310 -2.13 21.06 8.45
C ILE A 310 -3.20 21.59 9.41
N LEU A 311 -2.80 22.20 10.52
CA LEU A 311 -3.69 22.74 11.56
C LEU A 311 -3.97 24.24 11.42
N ALA A 312 -3.41 24.94 10.42
CA ALA A 312 -3.60 26.39 10.27
C ALA A 312 -5.10 26.75 10.10
N LYS A 313 -5.70 27.19 11.20
CA LYS A 313 -7.07 27.70 11.26
C LYS A 313 -7.15 29.01 10.48
N ARG A 314 -8.30 29.27 9.84
CA ARG A 314 -8.67 30.59 9.28
C ARG A 314 -8.29 31.71 10.26
N SER A 315 -7.22 32.45 9.98
CA SER A 315 -7.14 33.81 10.46
C SER A 315 -8.28 34.59 9.80
N HIS A 316 -9.10 35.25 10.61
CA HIS A 316 -10.23 36.04 10.16
C HIS A 316 -9.77 37.12 9.17
N ALA A 317 -10.07 36.94 7.88
CA ALA A 317 -10.13 38.05 6.94
C ALA A 317 -11.58 38.52 6.84
N ASN A 318 -11.90 39.55 7.62
CA ASN A 318 -13.02 40.44 7.34
C ASN A 318 -12.82 41.04 5.94
N THR A 319 -13.56 40.56 4.95
CA THR A 319 -13.91 41.35 3.76
C THR A 319 -15.30 40.92 3.28
N SER A 320 -16.18 41.91 3.19
CA SER A 320 -17.58 41.86 2.78
C SER A 320 -17.85 41.11 1.47
N PRO A 321 -19.11 40.66 1.23
CA PRO A 321 -19.43 39.82 0.09
C PRO A 321 -19.73 40.66 -1.14
N ASP A 322 -18.72 40.97 -1.95
CA ASP A 322 -18.94 41.51 -3.29
C ASP A 322 -18.51 40.52 -4.37
N ARG A 323 -19.54 39.95 -5.01
CA ARG A 323 -19.63 39.42 -6.38
C ARG A 323 -18.30 39.12 -7.10
N ILE A 324 -17.96 37.84 -7.20
CA ILE A 324 -17.32 37.30 -8.41
C ILE A 324 -18.06 36.00 -8.79
N GLN A 325 -18.54 35.97 -10.03
CA GLN A 325 -19.27 34.87 -10.66
C GLN A 325 -18.44 33.58 -10.78
N PRO A 326 -19.09 32.41 -10.94
CA PRO A 326 -18.40 31.12 -10.95
C PRO A 326 -17.73 30.89 -12.31
N ASN A 327 -16.40 31.00 -12.38
CA ASN A 327 -15.65 30.32 -13.42
C ASN A 327 -15.23 28.93 -12.93
N THR A 328 -15.53 27.97 -13.79
CA THR A 328 -15.58 26.52 -13.56
C THR A 328 -14.35 25.94 -12.87
N SER A 329 -14.61 25.21 -11.78
CA SER A 329 -13.66 24.48 -10.91
C SER A 329 -12.87 23.37 -11.61
N SER A 330 -13.19 23.04 -12.86
CA SER A 330 -12.47 22.07 -13.70
C SER A 330 -11.13 22.59 -14.23
N GLU A 331 -10.94 23.91 -14.41
CA GLU A 331 -9.66 24.46 -14.91
C GLU A 331 -8.57 24.52 -13.83
N ARG A 332 -8.95 24.70 -12.56
CA ARG A 332 -7.98 24.70 -11.45
C ARG A 332 -7.30 23.34 -11.29
N VAL A 333 -8.05 22.25 -11.41
CA VAL A 333 -7.51 20.88 -11.33
C VAL A 333 -6.56 20.60 -12.50
N LEU A 334 -6.90 21.04 -13.72
CA LEU A 334 -6.04 20.89 -14.90
C LEU A 334 -4.77 21.76 -14.84
N SER A 335 -4.84 22.94 -14.20
CA SER A 335 -3.67 23.81 -14.02
C SER A 335 -2.62 23.26 -13.05
N MET A 336 -3.02 22.36 -12.14
CA MET A 336 -2.12 21.67 -11.21
C MET A 336 -1.35 20.53 -11.87
N VAL A 337 -1.90 19.92 -12.93
CA VAL A 337 -1.26 18.84 -13.71
C VAL A 337 -0.06 19.34 -14.53
N ARG A 338 0.07 20.66 -14.75
CA ARG A 338 1.13 21.27 -15.58
C ARG A 338 2.28 21.90 -14.79
N ARG A 339 2.28 21.87 -13.45
CA ARG A 339 3.31 22.54 -12.67
C ARG A 339 4.47 21.60 -12.33
N ASP A 340 5.66 22.08 -12.66
CA ASP A 340 6.95 21.47 -12.36
C ASP A 340 7.08 21.10 -10.86
N PRO A 341 7.41 19.85 -10.52
CA PRO A 341 7.59 19.40 -9.13
C PRO A 341 8.64 20.18 -8.34
N SER A 342 9.54 20.91 -9.02
CA SER A 342 10.60 21.68 -8.36
C SER A 342 10.14 23.03 -7.77
N GLN A 343 8.90 23.47 -8.03
CA GLN A 343 8.42 24.80 -7.61
C GLN A 343 7.32 24.82 -6.52
N THR A 344 6.80 23.67 -6.05
CA THR A 344 5.67 23.62 -5.08
C THR A 344 6.05 23.30 -3.63
N ALA A 345 7.33 23.36 -3.25
CA ALA A 345 7.78 22.95 -1.92
C ALA A 345 7.44 23.92 -0.76
N ARG A 346 6.63 24.97 -0.94
CA ARG A 346 6.25 25.88 0.15
C ARG A 346 4.81 26.36 0.03
N GLY A 347 3.91 25.73 0.80
CA GLY A 347 2.56 26.23 1.10
C GLY A 347 1.44 25.44 0.42
N GLY A 348 1.03 24.32 1.02
CA GLY A 348 -0.28 23.70 0.73
C GLY A 348 -1.42 24.53 1.33
N ASP A 349 -2.62 24.46 0.75
CA ASP A 349 -3.82 25.07 1.33
C ASP A 349 -4.18 24.30 2.62
N PRO A 350 -4.21 24.95 3.80
CA PRO A 350 -4.57 24.28 5.06
C PRO A 350 -6.02 23.75 5.10
N MET A 351 -6.84 24.05 4.08
CA MET A 351 -8.18 23.48 3.87
C MET A 351 -8.18 22.22 3.00
N GLU A 352 -7.04 21.83 2.45
CA GLU A 352 -6.96 20.71 1.52
C GLU A 352 -7.13 19.38 2.26
N ASP A 353 -8.02 18.55 1.74
CA ASP A 353 -8.26 17.21 2.27
C ASP A 353 -7.06 16.32 1.94
N ILE A 354 -6.11 16.22 2.87
CA ILE A 354 -4.83 15.55 2.63
C ILE A 354 -5.00 14.06 2.30
N VAL A 355 -6.05 13.41 2.81
CA VAL A 355 -6.33 12.00 2.49
C VAL A 355 -6.78 11.90 1.04
N PHE A 356 -7.70 12.75 0.60
CA PHE A 356 -8.10 12.83 -0.81
C PHE A 356 -6.92 13.08 -1.75
N VAL A 357 -6.09 14.08 -1.45
CA VAL A 357 -4.92 14.45 -2.27
C VAL A 357 -3.92 13.31 -2.32
N THR A 358 -3.63 12.68 -1.17
CA THR A 358 -2.68 11.57 -1.09
C THR A 358 -3.17 10.36 -1.89
N VAL A 359 -4.44 10.00 -1.79
CA VAL A 359 -5.01 8.89 -2.58
C VAL A 359 -4.97 9.19 -4.07
N ASN A 360 -5.33 10.41 -4.49
CA ASN A 360 -5.27 10.79 -5.90
C ASN A 360 -3.82 10.74 -6.43
N ARG A 361 -2.86 11.27 -5.66
CA ARG A 361 -1.43 11.21 -5.99
C ARG A 361 -0.88 9.78 -6.05
N PHE A 362 -1.37 8.89 -5.20
CA PHE A 362 -1.01 7.48 -5.26
C PHE A 362 -1.60 6.78 -6.48
N ARG A 363 -2.85 7.09 -6.83
CA ARG A 363 -3.47 6.53 -8.04
C ARG A 363 -2.80 6.99 -9.33
N GLU A 364 -2.13 8.15 -9.35
CA GLU A 364 -1.26 8.57 -10.46
C GLU A 364 -0.01 7.68 -10.62
N GLN A 365 0.48 7.09 -9.53
CA GLN A 365 1.72 6.31 -9.51
C GLN A 365 1.49 4.79 -9.58
N ARG A 366 0.34 4.29 -9.14
CA ARG A 366 -0.07 2.90 -9.31
C ARG A 366 -1.59 2.81 -9.41
N LEU A 367 -2.08 1.96 -10.31
CA LEU A 367 -3.51 1.77 -10.51
C LEU A 367 -4.21 1.31 -9.24
N SER A 368 -5.40 1.87 -8.99
CA SER A 368 -6.36 1.42 -7.97
C SER A 368 -5.84 1.41 -6.54
N MET A 369 -4.87 2.27 -6.21
CA MET A 369 -4.50 2.50 -4.81
C MET A 369 -5.71 2.95 -4.00
N VAL A 370 -5.99 2.26 -2.89
CA VAL A 370 -7.26 2.33 -2.14
C VAL A 370 -8.45 1.99 -3.04
N GLN A 371 -8.87 0.72 -3.05
CA GLN A 371 -9.75 0.16 -4.09
C GLN A 371 -11.24 0.40 -3.88
N CYS A 372 -11.69 0.67 -2.65
CA CYS A 372 -13.11 0.85 -2.38
C CYS A 372 -13.39 1.94 -1.36
N LEU A 373 -14.64 2.43 -1.34
CA LEU A 373 -15.09 3.48 -0.44
C LEU A 373 -14.81 3.12 1.03
N ARG A 374 -15.06 1.87 1.43
CA ARG A 374 -14.80 1.42 2.81
C ARG A 374 -13.33 1.56 3.21
N GLN A 375 -12.39 1.23 2.32
CA GLN A 375 -10.96 1.43 2.55
C GLN A 375 -10.58 2.92 2.60
N TYR A 376 -11.21 3.73 1.76
CA TYR A 376 -11.03 5.18 1.77
C TYR A 376 -11.49 5.79 3.09
N VAL A 377 -12.70 5.49 3.55
CA VAL A 377 -13.24 5.92 4.85
C VAL A 377 -12.38 5.41 6.00
N PHE A 378 -11.91 4.15 5.93
CA PHE A 378 -11.02 3.59 6.94
C PHE A 378 -9.69 4.34 7.10
N CYS A 379 -9.19 5.00 6.05
CA CYS A 379 -8.02 5.88 6.19
C CYS A 379 -8.32 7.05 7.14
N TYR A 380 -9.48 7.70 7.00
CA TYR A 380 -9.91 8.77 7.92
C TYR A 380 -10.12 8.24 9.33
N GLU A 381 -10.75 7.07 9.48
CA GLU A 381 -10.95 6.42 10.78
C GLU A 381 -9.59 6.21 11.49
N ALA A 382 -8.62 5.61 10.81
CA ALA A 382 -7.32 5.34 11.42
C ALA A 382 -6.58 6.62 11.83
N ILE A 383 -6.61 7.66 10.99
CA ILE A 383 -5.96 8.94 11.29
C ILE A 383 -6.66 9.63 12.47
N LEU A 384 -8.00 9.61 12.51
CA LEU A 384 -8.78 10.16 13.62
C LEU A 384 -8.45 9.44 14.94
N TRP A 385 -8.46 8.11 14.93
CA TRP A 385 -8.11 7.31 16.11
C TRP A 385 -6.69 7.59 16.58
N HIS A 386 -5.73 7.73 15.66
CA HIS A 386 -4.36 8.10 16.01
C HIS A 386 -4.31 9.46 16.72
N LEU A 387 -4.95 10.48 16.16
CA LEU A 387 -4.98 11.82 16.78
C LEU A 387 -5.68 11.80 18.14
N VAL A 388 -6.81 11.12 18.28
CA VAL A 388 -7.50 10.98 19.57
C VAL A 388 -6.57 10.39 20.63
N ILE A 389 -5.84 9.33 20.30
CA ILE A 389 -4.88 8.68 21.22
C ILE A 389 -3.73 9.61 21.61
N GLU A 390 -3.14 10.32 20.65
CA GLU A 390 -2.03 11.24 20.93
C GLU A 390 -2.48 12.46 21.76
N LEU A 391 -3.63 13.04 21.43
CA LEU A 391 -4.16 14.22 22.12
C LEU A 391 -4.60 13.91 23.57
N THR A 392 -5.02 12.67 23.84
CA THR A 392 -5.42 12.18 25.18
C THR A 392 -4.23 11.76 26.04
N ARG A 393 -3.19 11.16 25.45
CA ARG A 393 -1.90 10.91 26.12
C ARG A 393 -1.30 12.21 26.68
N GLY A 394 -1.46 13.32 25.96
CA GLY A 394 -1.01 14.65 26.40
C GLY A 394 -1.84 15.30 27.52
N GLN A 395 -2.98 14.72 27.95
CA GLN A 395 -3.85 15.25 29.02
C GLN A 395 -3.90 14.39 30.29
N GLY A 396 -3.10 13.33 30.38
CA GLY A 396 -2.91 12.53 31.60
C GLY A 396 -3.87 11.34 31.75
N SER A 397 -3.44 10.16 31.28
CA SER A 397 -3.58 8.84 31.93
C SER A 397 -3.17 7.73 30.95
N ILE A 398 -2.60 6.67 31.50
CA ILE A 398 -1.78 5.64 30.87
C ILE A 398 -2.64 4.63 30.09
N LEU A 399 -2.46 4.58 28.77
CA LEU A 399 -2.47 3.32 28.03
C LEU A 399 -1.06 3.12 27.44
N ALA A 400 -0.20 2.57 28.29
CA ALA A 400 1.12 2.13 27.90
C ALA A 400 1.00 0.96 26.91
N PHE A 401 1.17 1.24 25.62
CA PHE A 401 1.87 0.27 24.78
C PHE A 401 3.35 0.45 25.10
N SER A 402 3.83 -0.30 26.08
CA SER A 402 5.24 -0.31 26.44
C SER A 402 6.02 -1.01 25.32
N PRO A 403 6.94 -0.35 24.61
CA PRO A 403 7.91 -1.05 23.79
C PRO A 403 9.00 -1.57 24.72
N LYS A 404 8.72 -2.65 25.46
CA LYS A 404 9.79 -3.47 26.04
C LYS A 404 10.20 -4.53 25.04
N THR A 405 10.69 -4.09 23.88
CA THR A 405 11.56 -4.93 23.05
C THR A 405 12.97 -4.83 23.64
N THR A 406 13.24 -5.63 24.66
CA THR A 406 14.60 -6.15 24.81
C THR A 406 14.87 -6.97 23.56
N VAL A 407 15.63 -6.42 22.62
CA VAL A 407 16.32 -7.22 21.60
C VAL A 407 17.04 -8.32 22.37
N PRO A 408 16.71 -9.61 22.18
CA PRO A 408 17.50 -10.67 22.78
C PRO A 408 18.89 -10.56 22.14
N GLN A 409 19.86 -10.10 22.93
CA GLN A 409 21.26 -10.36 22.57
C GLN A 409 21.41 -11.87 22.49
N THR A 410 21.87 -12.33 21.35
CA THR A 410 22.09 -13.74 21.01
C THR A 410 22.89 -14.42 22.13
N PRO A 411 22.35 -15.41 22.86
CA PRO A 411 23.18 -16.26 23.68
C PRO A 411 23.91 -17.21 22.73
N SER A 412 25.22 -17.03 22.61
CA SER A 412 26.11 -18.03 22.03
C SER A 412 26.08 -19.26 22.92
N LEU A 413 25.43 -20.34 22.51
CA LEU A 413 25.59 -21.66 23.12
C LEU A 413 25.80 -22.76 22.07
N PRO A 414 26.59 -23.79 22.41
CA PRO A 414 27.33 -24.60 21.45
C PRO A 414 26.50 -25.76 20.91
N PHE A 415 26.69 -26.07 19.64
CA PHE A 415 26.24 -27.33 19.04
C PHE A 415 26.85 -28.54 19.76
N PRO A 416 26.06 -29.61 19.96
CA PRO A 416 26.59 -30.96 19.92
C PRO A 416 26.14 -31.65 18.64
N LEU A 417 27.12 -31.99 17.79
CA LEU A 417 26.94 -33.00 16.75
C LEU A 417 26.47 -34.32 17.38
N LYS A 418 25.36 -34.87 16.90
CA LYS A 418 25.17 -36.32 16.86
C LYS A 418 24.61 -36.75 15.51
N SER A 419 25.40 -37.58 14.86
CA SER A 419 25.17 -38.26 13.60
C SER A 419 24.33 -39.53 13.78
N MET A 420 23.83 -40.03 12.64
CA MET A 420 23.35 -41.39 12.31
C MET A 420 21.82 -41.58 12.21
N PRO A 421 21.34 -42.53 11.36
CA PRO A 421 21.63 -42.68 9.93
C PRO A 421 20.36 -42.88 9.07
N SER A 422 20.59 -42.88 7.77
CA SER A 422 19.68 -43.11 6.63
C SER A 422 18.69 -44.27 6.74
N ARG A 423 17.45 -44.06 6.26
CA ARG A 423 16.66 -45.09 5.57
C ARG A 423 15.93 -44.52 4.36
N SER A 424 16.17 -45.16 3.22
CA SER A 424 15.49 -45.01 1.94
C SER A 424 14.10 -45.63 1.98
N LEU A 425 13.13 -44.99 1.33
CA LEU A 425 11.98 -45.67 0.74
C LEU A 425 11.57 -44.92 -0.53
N LEU A 426 11.74 -45.62 -1.66
CA LEU A 426 11.19 -45.31 -2.98
C LEU A 426 9.68 -45.53 -2.96
N SER A 427 8.89 -44.66 -3.61
CA SER A 427 7.80 -45.09 -4.51
C SER A 427 7.21 -43.94 -5.34
N ARG A 428 7.24 -44.21 -6.65
CA ARG A 428 6.58 -43.65 -7.84
C ARG A 428 5.22 -42.94 -7.65
N GLY A 429 5.01 -41.93 -8.51
CA GLY A 429 3.68 -41.48 -8.93
C GLY A 429 3.69 -40.20 -9.77
N ASN A 430 4.06 -40.29 -11.05
CA ASN A 430 3.81 -39.24 -12.04
C ASN A 430 2.32 -39.25 -12.43
N ALA A 431 1.64 -38.11 -12.38
CA ALA A 431 0.45 -37.84 -13.17
C ALA A 431 0.37 -36.32 -13.49
N PRO A 432 0.07 -35.93 -14.73
CA PRO A 432 -0.01 -34.53 -15.15
C PRO A 432 -1.36 -33.93 -14.74
N VAL A 433 -1.33 -32.76 -14.07
CA VAL A 433 -2.55 -31.96 -13.84
C VAL A 433 -2.65 -30.93 -14.96
N THR A 434 -3.57 -31.18 -15.87
CA THR A 434 -4.07 -30.22 -16.87
C THR A 434 -4.87 -29.13 -16.14
N THR A 435 -4.44 -27.88 -16.22
CA THR A 435 -5.24 -26.73 -15.81
C THR A 435 -6.23 -26.38 -16.92
N SER A 436 -7.50 -26.77 -16.76
CA SER A 436 -8.61 -26.20 -17.53
C SER A 436 -8.97 -24.82 -16.96
N ASN A 437 -8.93 -23.81 -17.83
CA ASN A 437 -9.58 -22.52 -17.62
C ASN A 437 -11.09 -22.76 -17.56
N GLU A 438 -11.74 -22.44 -16.45
CA GLU A 438 -13.14 -22.00 -16.41
C GLU A 438 -13.52 -21.53 -14.99
N GLU A 439 -14.56 -20.69 -14.93
CA GLU A 439 -15.24 -20.15 -13.73
C GLU A 439 -14.80 -18.79 -13.17
N PHE A 440 -14.98 -17.76 -14.01
CA PHE A 440 -15.45 -16.44 -13.58
C PHE A 440 -16.99 -16.43 -13.57
N SER A 441 -17.62 -16.47 -12.38
CA SER A 441 -18.91 -15.79 -12.11
C SER A 441 -19.46 -16.23 -10.75
N TYR A 442 -19.19 -15.51 -9.67
CA TYR A 442 -20.08 -15.50 -8.49
C TYR A 442 -19.87 -14.19 -7.73
N PHE A 443 -20.56 -13.15 -8.18
CA PHE A 443 -20.99 -12.04 -7.35
C PHE A 443 -22.51 -11.94 -7.54
N GLY A 444 -23.23 -12.28 -6.47
CA GLY A 444 -24.61 -11.92 -6.23
C GLY A 444 -24.67 -11.14 -4.93
#